data_AF-A5AWX9-F1
#
_entry.id   AF-A5AWX9-F1
#
_cell.length_a   1.000
_cell.length_b   1.000
_cell.length_c   1.000
_cell.angle_alpha   90.00
_cell.angle_beta   90.00
_cell.angle_gamma   90.00
#
_symmetry.space_group_name_H-M   'P 1'
#
loop_
_entity.id
_entity.type
_entity.pdbx_description
1 polymer ?
#
loop_
_entity_poly.entity_id
_entity_poly.type
_entity_poly.pdbx_seq_one_letter_code
_entity_poly.pdbx_strand_id
1 'polypeptide(L)' 'MDVKNVFLHGDLQEEIYMKLPFGMTNSSPHDVCKLKSSLYGLKQAPQSWFEKFRSAILSFSFTQS' A
#
# COMPACT_ATOMS: atom_id res chain seq x y z
N MET A 1 13.98 1.20 12.45
CA MET A 1 13.21 0.57 11.36
C MET A 1 12.75 1.69 10.44
N ASP A 2 13.22 1.75 9.20
CA ASP A 2 12.88 2.82 8.27
C ASP A 2 11.44 2.66 7.77
N VAL A 3 10.50 3.31 8.46
CA VAL A 3 9.05 3.27 8.17
C VAL A 3 8.74 3.71 6.74
N LYS A 4 9.62 4.52 6.14
CA LYS A 4 9.47 5.03 4.77
C LYS A 4 9.51 3.93 3.71
N ASN A 5 10.25 2.85 3.94
CA ASN A 5 10.43 1.79 2.94
C ASN A 5 9.38 0.67 3.05
N VAL A 6 8.60 0.65 4.15
CA VAL A 6 7.57 -0.37 4.38
C VAL A 6 6.44 -0.30 3.37
N PHE A 7 6.16 0.90 2.83
CA PHE A 7 5.10 1.08 1.85
C PHE A 7 5.52 0.59 0.46
N LEU A 8 6.74 0.93 0.03
CA LEU A 8 7.27 0.51 -1.27
C LEU A 8 7.40 -1.02 -1.42
N HIS A 9 7.52 -1.74 -0.30
CA HIS A 9 7.54 -3.20 -0.24
C HIS A 9 6.27 -3.81 0.37
N GLY A 10 5.26 -2.98 0.65
CA GLY A 10 4.00 -3.44 1.20
C GLY A 10 3.12 -4.00 0.10
N ASP A 11 2.79 -5.29 0.20
CA ASP A 11 1.82 -5.93 -0.69
C ASP A 11 0.52 -5.13 -0.72
N LEU A 12 0.06 -4.84 -1.94
CA LEU A 12 -1.27 -4.28 -2.18
C LEU A 12 -2.30 -5.38 -1.92
N GLN A 13 -3.13 -5.20 -0.89
CA GLN A 13 -4.25 -6.12 -0.64
C GLN A 13 -5.35 -5.99 -1.70
N GLU A 14 -5.42 -4.86 -2.40
CA GLU A 14 -6.40 -4.59 -3.44
C GLU A 14 -5.75 -4.10 -4.74
N GLU A 15 -6.40 -4.36 -5.87
CA GLU A 15 -5.94 -3.85 -7.16
C GLU A 15 -6.26 -2.36 -7.31
N ILE A 16 -5.24 -1.51 -7.18
CA ILE A 16 -5.40 -0.07 -7.34
C ILE A 16 -4.96 0.37 -8.74
N TYR A 17 -5.86 1.06 -9.42
CA TYR A 17 -5.60 1.73 -10.68
C TYR A 17 -5.51 3.25 -10.47
N MET A 18 -4.54 3.90 -11.11
CA MET A 18 -4.36 5.35 -11.07
C MET A 18 -4.34 5.93 -12.49
N LYS A 19 -4.74 7.19 -12.62
CA LYS A 19 -4.55 7.93 -13.86
C LYS A 19 -3.07 8.10 -14.14
N LEU A 20 -2.70 8.14 -15.42
CA LEU A 20 -1.31 8.36 -15.78
C LEU A 20 -0.82 9.73 -15.29
N PRO A 21 0.40 9.80 -14.76
CA PRO A 21 0.99 11.06 -14.34
C PRO A 21 1.19 11.99 -15.54
N PHE A 22 1.05 13.29 -15.29
CA PHE A 22 1.26 14.31 -16.30
C PHE A 22 2.72 14.28 -16.80
N GLY A 23 2.92 14.13 -18.10
CA GLY A 23 4.25 14.01 -18.72
C GLY A 23 4.51 12.67 -19.43
N MET A 24 3.57 11.72 -19.38
CA MET A 24 3.63 10.50 -20.18
C MET A 24 3.11 10.80 -21.59
N THR A 25 4.02 10.81 -22.58
CA THR A 25 3.74 11.30 -23.95
C THR A 25 3.00 10.29 -24.83
N ASN A 26 2.85 9.03 -24.39
CA ASN A 26 2.31 7.92 -25.19
C ASN A 26 1.11 7.22 -24.53
N SER A 27 0.25 7.94 -23.81
CA SER A 27 -0.90 7.35 -23.14
C SER A 27 -2.22 7.77 -23.77
N SER A 28 -3.05 6.79 -24.12
CA SER A 28 -4.43 6.98 -24.55
C SER A 28 -5.29 7.45 -23.39
N PRO A 29 -6.41 8.17 -23.64
CA PRO A 29 -7.28 8.70 -22.58
C PRO A 29 -7.93 7.61 -21.70
N HIS A 30 -7.93 6.36 -22.14
CA HIS A 30 -8.44 5.21 -21.40
C HIS A 30 -7.35 4.40 -20.69
N ASP A 31 -6.09 4.78 -20.85
CA ASP A 31 -5.00 4.08 -20.20
C ASP A 31 -4.99 4.42 -18.71
N VAL A 32 -4.77 3.40 -17.90
CA VAL A 32 -4.64 3.50 -16.45
C VAL A 32 -3.40 2.73 -16.01
N CYS A 33 -2.71 3.20 -14.99
CA CYS A 33 -1.61 2.48 -14.38
C CYS A 33 -2.11 1.57 -13.27
N LYS A 34 -1.73 0.30 -13.31
CA LYS A 34 -1.90 -0.61 -12.17
C LYS A 34 -0.73 -0.46 -11.22
N LEU A 35 -1.01 -0.21 -9.96
CA LEU A 35 0.00 -0.18 -8.91
C LEU A 35 0.46 -1.61 -8.59
N LYS A 36 1.77 -1.81 -8.49
CA LYS A 36 2.39 -3.09 -8.09
C LYS A 36 2.83 -3.12 -6.63
N SER A 37 2.98 -1.95 -6.01
CA SER A 37 3.32 -1.79 -4.60
C SER A 37 2.60 -0.59 -4.01
N SER A 38 2.53 -0.55 -2.67
CA SER A 38 1.87 0.54 -1.97
C SER A 38 2.69 1.83 -2.08
N LEU A 39 2.11 2.87 -2.69
CA LEU A 39 2.66 4.23 -2.64
C LEU A 39 2.33 4.92 -1.30
N TYR A 40 3.19 5.86 -0.91
CA TYR A 40 2.95 6.72 0.24
C TYR A 40 1.66 7.53 0.06
N GLY A 41 0.85 7.66 1.12
CA GLY A 41 -0.41 8.41 1.10
C GLY A 41 -1.61 7.64 0.55
N LEU A 42 -1.45 6.39 0.11
CA LEU A 42 -2.60 5.51 -0.13
C LEU A 42 -3.32 5.24 1.19
N LYS A 43 -4.65 5.41 1.20
CA LYS A 43 -5.49 5.11 2.37
C LYS A 43 -5.33 3.66 2.87
N GLN A 44 -4.92 2.75 1.98
CA GLN A 44 -4.72 1.33 2.29
C GLN A 44 -3.38 1.00 2.94
N ALA A 45 -2.35 1.85 2.74
CA ALA A 45 -1.04 1.65 3.34
C ALA A 45 -1.09 1.54 4.88
N PRO A 46 -1.80 2.45 5.60
CA PRO A 46 -1.95 2.32 7.04
C PRO A 46 -2.87 1.16 7.46
N GLN A 47 -3.86 0.77 6.64
CA GLN A 47 -4.78 -0.33 6.96
C GLN A 47 -4.09 -1.71 6.83
N SER A 48 -3.33 -1.94 5.76
CA SER A 48 -2.52 -3.16 5.57
C SER A 48 -1.43 -3.30 6.64
N TRP A 49 -0.79 -2.18 7.02
CA TRP A 49 0.17 -2.18 8.12
C TRP A 49 -0.51 -2.47 9.46
N PHE A 50 -1.69 -1.87 9.73
CA PHE A 50 -2.46 -2.11 10.94
C PHE A 50 -2.92 -3.57 11.06
N GLU A 51 -3.37 -4.20 9.98
CA GLU A 51 -3.73 -5.63 9.98
C GLU A 51 -2.50 -6.51 10.26
N LYS A 52 -1.38 -6.29 9.57
CA LYS A 52 -0.12 -7.04 9.85
C LYS A 52 0.35 -6.85 11.29
N PHE A 53 0.24 -5.63 11.81
CA PHE A 53 0.59 -5.30 13.20
C PHE A 53 -0.35 -5.97 14.21
N ARG A 54 -1.66 -5.93 13.95
CA ARG A 54 -2.68 -6.58 14.77
C ARG A 54 -2.47 -8.10 14.81
N SER A 55 -2.25 -8.74 13.66
CA SER A 55 -1.92 -10.16 13.58
C SER A 55 -0.63 -10.49 14.32
N ALA A 56 0.41 -9.66 14.18
CA ALA A 56 1.66 -9.84 14.92
C ALA A 56 1.42 -9.78 16.43
N ILE A 57 0.73 -8.75 16.94
CA ILE A 57 0.41 -8.63 18.39
C ILE A 57 -0.41 -9.82 18.89
N LEU A 58 -1.45 -10.23 18.15
CA LEU A 58 -2.28 -11.37 18.51
C LEU A 58 -1.48 -12.68 18.54
N SER A 59 -0.51 -12.85 17.62
CA SER A 59 0.38 -14.02 17.61
C SER A 59 1.33 -14.08 18.81
N PHE A 60 1.65 -12.93 19.40
CA PHE A 60 2.49 -12.84 20.60
C PHE A 60 1.70 -13.04 21.90
N SER A 61 0.40 -13.38 21.86
CA SER A 61 -0.43 -13.62 23.05
C SER A 61 -0.39 -12.47 24.07
N PHE A 62 -0.31 -11.22 23.59
CA PHE A 62 -0.44 -10.05 24.45
C PHE A 62 -1.90 -9.88 24.87
N THR A 63 -2.22 -10.20 26.11
CA THR A 63 -3.47 -9.83 26.76
C THR A 63 -3.40 -8.35 27.11
N GLN A 64 -4.26 -7.53 26.53
CA GLN A 64 -4.43 -6.14 26.97
C GLN A 64 -4.97 -6.15 28.42
N SER A 65 -4.20 -5.57 29.35
CA SER A 65 -4.68 -5.27 30.71
C SER A 65 -5.51 -4.00 30.74
#